data_AF-A0A430QAY0-F1
#
_entry.id   AF-A0A430QAY0-F1
#
_cell.length_a   1.000
_cell.length_b   1.000
_cell.length_c   1.000
_cell.angle_alpha   90.00
_cell.angle_beta   90.00
_cell.angle_gamma   90.00
#
_symmetry.space_group_name_H-M   'P 1'
#
loop_
_entity.id
_entity.type
_entity.pdbx_description
1 polymer ?
#
loop_
_entity_poly.entity_id
_entity_poly.type
_entity_poly.pdbx_seq_one_letter_code
_entity_poly.pdbx_strand_id
1 'polypeptide(L)' 'MRKLKIVTVIFHVHFRGFDGVIKDYAFERRYGPALMPILRTLWKVMAGCGYAGLLYFNFNDIGFISAVKKLWAL' A
#
# COMPACT_ATOMS: atom_id res chain seq x y z
N MET A 1 -5.03 -8.22 19.00
CA MET A 1 -5.95 -8.52 17.88
C MET A 1 -6.59 -7.32 17.18
N ARG A 2 -7.04 -6.23 17.85
CA ARG A 2 -7.68 -5.08 17.15
C ARG A 2 -6.73 -4.30 16.22
N LYS A 3 -5.47 -4.07 16.62
CA LYS A 3 -4.47 -3.31 15.84
C LYS A 3 -4.16 -3.94 14.47
N LEU A 4 -4.12 -5.28 14.40
CA LEU A 4 -3.85 -6.02 13.17
C LEU A 4 -4.96 -5.81 12.13
N LYS A 5 -6.23 -5.88 12.55
CA LYS A 5 -7.39 -5.73 11.65
C LYS A 5 -7.39 -4.39 10.89
N ILE A 6 -7.02 -3.30 11.56
CA ILE A 6 -6.98 -1.97 10.95
C ILE A 6 -5.90 -1.90 9.86
N VAL A 7 -4.70 -2.39 10.17
CA VAL A 7 -3.58 -2.40 9.20
C VAL A 7 -3.92 -3.28 8.00
N THR A 8 -4.50 -4.46 8.23
CA THR A 8 -4.91 -5.37 7.14
C THR A 8 -6.03 -4.77 6.27
N VAL A 9 -7.01 -4.07 6.85
CA VAL A 9 -8.11 -3.44 6.06
C VAL A 9 -7.60 -2.27 5.23
N ILE A 10 -6.80 -1.38 5.81
CA ILE A 10 -6.19 -0.25 5.07
C ILE A 10 -5.36 -0.79 3.90
N PHE A 11 -4.57 -1.82 4.17
CA PHE A 11 -3.72 -2.44 3.16
C PHE A 11 -4.53 -3.11 2.06
N HIS A 12 -5.56 -3.90 2.40
CA HIS A 12 -6.40 -4.57 1.42
C HIS A 12 -7.14 -3.58 0.51
N VAL A 13 -7.67 -2.48 1.07
CA VAL A 13 -8.42 -1.49 0.30
C VAL A 13 -7.49 -0.64 -0.58
N HIS A 14 -6.37 -0.13 -0.05
CA HIS A 14 -5.47 0.72 -0.82
C HIS A 14 -4.69 -0.04 -1.89
N PHE A 15 -4.14 -1.22 -1.57
CA PHE A 15 -3.26 -1.91 -2.50
C PHE A 15 -4.01 -2.67 -3.59
N ARG A 16 -5.21 -3.20 -3.28
CA ARG A 16 -6.06 -3.85 -4.29
C ARG A 16 -6.73 -2.83 -5.20
N GLY A 17 -7.10 -1.66 -4.69
CA GLY A 17 -7.64 -0.56 -5.49
C GLY A 17 -6.64 -0.05 -6.53
N PHE A 18 -5.37 0.05 -6.15
CA PHE A 18 -4.32 0.55 -7.05
C PHE A 18 -3.92 -0.43 -8.17
N ASP A 19 -4.13 -1.75 -8.00
CA ASP A 19 -4.00 -2.73 -9.11
C ASP A 19 -5.05 -2.48 -10.21
N GLY A 20 -6.22 -1.91 -9.84
CA GLY A 20 -7.22 -1.42 -10.80
C GLY A 20 -6.73 -0.19 -11.56
N VAL A 21 -6.20 0.80 -10.84
CA VAL A 21 -5.61 2.01 -11.44
C VAL A 21 -4.52 1.65 -12.46
N ILE A 22 -3.60 0.74 -12.12
CA ILE A 22 -2.55 0.34 -13.07
C ILE A 22 -3.15 -0.28 -14.35
N LYS A 23 -4.22 -1.06 -14.24
CA LYS A 23 -4.91 -1.62 -15.42
C LYS A 23 -5.62 -0.55 -16.25
N ASP A 24 -6.20 0.43 -15.60
CA ASP A 24 -6.98 1.48 -16.27
C ASP A 24 -6.10 2.53 -16.97
N TYR A 25 -4.87 2.75 -16.50
CA TYR A 25 -3.98 3.77 -17.08
C TYR A 25 -2.81 3.20 -17.90
N ALA A 26 -2.35 1.98 -17.62
CA ALA A 26 -1.25 1.34 -18.36
C ALA A 26 -1.78 0.42 -19.47
N PHE A 27 -2.45 0.99 -20.48
CA PHE A 27 -2.96 0.23 -21.61
C PHE A 27 -1.83 -0.45 -22.42
N GLU A 28 -1.93 -1.77 -22.60
CA GLU A 28 -0.98 -2.57 -23.41
C GLU A 28 -0.82 -2.02 -24.85
N ARG A 29 -1.90 -1.43 -25.41
CA ARG A 29 -1.92 -0.87 -26.77
C ARG A 29 -0.95 0.31 -26.96
N ARG A 30 -0.62 1.06 -25.89
CA ARG A 30 0.24 2.26 -25.98
C ARG A 30 1.68 2.02 -25.55
N TYR A 31 1.90 1.12 -24.58
CA TYR A 31 3.23 0.94 -23.97
C TYR A 31 3.80 -0.48 -24.13
N GLY A 32 3.12 -1.35 -24.86
CA GLY A 32 3.54 -2.72 -25.10
C GLY A 32 3.19 -3.68 -23.95
N PRO A 33 3.23 -5.00 -24.22
CA PRO A 33 2.75 -6.03 -23.29
C PRO A 33 3.63 -6.21 -22.03
N ALA A 34 4.87 -5.70 -22.05
CA ALA A 34 5.83 -5.89 -20.96
C ALA A 34 5.73 -4.83 -19.84
N LEU A 35 5.21 -3.63 -20.11
CA LEU A 35 5.19 -2.54 -19.12
C LEU A 35 4.26 -2.87 -17.95
N MET A 36 3.10 -3.44 -18.25
CA MET A 36 2.06 -3.77 -17.30
C MET A 36 2.47 -4.82 -16.25
N PRO A 37 3.08 -5.98 -16.60
CA PRO A 37 3.55 -6.93 -15.60
C PRO A 37 4.70 -6.38 -14.75
N ILE A 38 5.57 -5.54 -15.31
CA ILE A 38 6.66 -4.89 -14.55
C ILE A 38 6.09 -3.94 -13.50
N LEU A 39 5.20 -3.03 -13.90
CA LEU A 39 4.56 -2.07 -13.00
C LEU A 39 3.77 -2.78 -11.89
N ARG A 40 3.04 -3.84 -12.23
CA ARG A 40 2.31 -4.64 -11.22
C ARG A 40 3.24 -5.36 -10.26
N THR A 41 4.39 -5.84 -10.73
CA THR A 41 5.38 -6.52 -9.88
C THR A 41 6.05 -5.53 -8.94
N LEU A 42 6.50 -4.39 -9.45
CA LEU A 42 7.02 -3.27 -8.65
C LEU A 42 6.00 -2.82 -7.60
N TRP A 43 4.74 -2.66 -8.00
CA TRP A 43 3.67 -2.27 -7.09
C TRP A 43 3.45 -3.30 -5.98
N LYS A 44 3.45 -4.60 -6.29
CA LYS A 44 3.35 -5.67 -5.28
C LYS A 44 4.53 -5.68 -4.30
N VAL A 45 5.75 -5.40 -4.77
CA VAL A 45 6.93 -5.31 -3.90
C VAL A 45 6.82 -4.12 -2.97
N MET A 46 6.52 -2.93 -3.51
CA MET A 46 6.30 -1.72 -2.70
C MET A 46 5.16 -1.91 -1.70
N ALA A 47 4.10 -2.60 -2.10
CA ALA A 47 3.02 -3.00 -1.21
C ALA A 47 3.53 -3.86 -0.06
N GLY A 48 4.21 -4.97 -0.35
CA GLY A 48 4.74 -5.86 0.68
C GLY A 48 5.62 -5.12 1.69
N CYS A 49 6.51 -4.25 1.19
CA CYS A 49 7.37 -3.41 2.03
C CYS A 49 6.55 -2.41 2.87
N GLY A 50 5.56 -1.74 2.29
CA GLY A 50 4.68 -0.81 3.00
C GLY A 50 3.85 -1.49 4.10
N TYR A 51 3.38 -2.72 3.87
CA TYR A 51 2.70 -3.51 4.90
C TYR A 51 3.62 -3.84 6.06
N ALA A 52 4.81 -4.34 5.75
CA ALA A 52 5.80 -4.71 6.75
C ALA A 52 6.22 -3.49 7.59
N GLY A 53 6.41 -2.33 6.93
CA GLY A 53 6.69 -1.06 7.61
C GLY A 53 5.55 -0.62 8.52
N LEU A 54 4.30 -0.67 8.06
CA LEU A 54 3.12 -0.33 8.87
C LEU A 54 2.93 -1.26 10.06
N LEU A 55 3.20 -2.56 9.90
CA LEU A 55 3.19 -3.51 11.01
C LEU A 55 4.29 -3.17 12.01
N TYR A 56 5.53 -3.00 11.55
CA TYR A 56 6.65 -2.65 12.41
C TYR A 56 6.37 -1.37 13.19
N PHE A 57 5.87 -0.33 12.53
CA PHE A 57 5.52 0.95 13.15
C PHE A 57 4.38 0.85 14.19
N ASN A 58 3.46 -0.11 14.04
CA ASN A 58 2.35 -0.28 14.98
C ASN A 58 2.69 -1.15 16.20
N PHE A 59 3.70 -2.01 16.07
CA PHE A 59 4.13 -2.91 17.13
C PHE A 59 5.39 -2.44 17.87
N ASN A 60 6.33 -1.78 17.18
CA ASN A 60 7.62 -1.37 17.73
C ASN A 60 7.76 0.15 17.92
N ASP A 61 6.78 0.94 17.47
CA ASP A 61 6.80 2.40 17.57
C ASP A 61 5.46 2.97 18.09
N ILE A 62 5.30 4.28 18.09
CA ILE A 62 4.15 5.06 18.63
C ILE A 62 2.80 4.62 18.02
N GLY A 63 2.84 4.00 16.84
CA GLY A 63 1.70 3.50 16.10
C GLY A 63 1.08 4.52 15.17
N PHE A 64 0.53 4.03 14.06
CA PHE A 64 0.04 4.85 12.94
C PHE A 64 -0.96 5.92 13.37
N ILE A 65 -1.95 5.57 14.20
CA ILE A 65 -2.98 6.52 14.67
C ILE A 65 -2.38 7.61 15.55
N SER A 66 -1.47 7.26 16.46
CA SER A 66 -0.81 8.24 17.33
C SER A 66 0.10 9.16 16.52
N ALA A 67 0.76 8.64 15.49
CA ALA A 67 1.58 9.44 14.58
C ALA A 67 0.74 10.44 13.78
N VAL A 68 -0.40 10.02 13.23
CA VAL A 68 -1.34 10.94 12.55
C VAL A 68 -1.83 12.02 13.52
N LYS A 69 -2.14 11.68 14.77
CA LYS A 69 -2.53 12.67 15.78
C LYS A 69 -1.44 13.68 16.08
N LYS A 70 -0.17 13.26 16.16
CA LYS A 70 0.97 14.16 16.37
C LYS A 70 1.23 15.05 15.16
N LEU A 71 1.09 14.52 13.95
CA LEU A 71 1.16 15.31 12.71
C LEU A 71 0.05 16.34 12.60
N TRP A 72 -1.15 16.01 13.09
CA TRP A 72 -2.30 16.92 13.08
C TRP A 72 -2.25 17.98 14.19
N ALA A 73 -1.51 17.72 15.26
CA ALA A 73 -1.29 18.67 16.36
C ALA A 73 -0.16 19.65 16.09
N LEU A 74 0.41 19.62 14.89
CA LEU A 74 1.46 20.50 14.38
C LEU A 74 0.81 21.66 13.61
#